data_AF-A0A7S3UXD2-F1
#
_entry.id   AF-A0A7S3UXD2-F1
#
_cell.length_a   1.000
_cell.length_b   1.000
_cell.length_c   1.000
_cell.angle_alpha   90.00
_cell.angle_beta   90.00
_cell.angle_gamma   90.00
#
_symmetry.space_group_name_H-M   'P 1'
#
loop_
_entity.id
_entity.type
_entity.pdbx_description
1 polymer ?
#
loop_
_entity_poly.entity_id
_entity_poly.type
_entity_poly.pdbx_seq_one_letter_code
_entity_poly.pdbx_strand_id
1 'polypeptide(L)'
;VAWEYQRSLWDPEWDPAAAAGKGRPRHEAFYTSWFEGRIGLLGLDMNEPDFPVEEATCGGELPLVEADKPLVSDAQWEVIKQALAQGELTTLIVASEKPIVWLDMKRCRQLWERIERYKWMVDHWCYRPRQTGHLLRRLMEWKYAVEGREVIFVCGAAEPAVVGFETLIKKDKGDNFKDPDKVIKQTCTGPITATVSRNFEFKATGKFSDFKFENGPLIKGRFFPEMTVEEHNFALVEVCVDKDDDGWVGGSKTQILARSYLEELYSEQRFFRLPQWWDEWVLGEPEMLLKDDIYMLALDDYDCNTVRAFIDDDKNFVKAMGGAYHRFCLVDMTRPKKLRTMDINDERVLRGQIYAALEWLWEQVPKKHKLNLAFIPDRFVANLILRRSLSDPEPLLTEDNFVHFCKDVYHQAAVIKFMLKWINKIEHDELNAEFYEKEAIYAEERANAEAQAQLESRINRELEELKATDVDLYHQRLVEVNTQKRKKEEEAVKIAEEKAEQEKKEAEAAEEARQGAAEAQAKFEEEEERKAQDELNRLAVEDPEEYNSRMQEMLEMSKAKLEKDSENPLEKRYRMCLNRHEKRMVPSDVDWLRQPFT
;
A
#
# COMPACT_ATOMS: atom_id res chain seq x y z
N VAL A 1 2.19 1.55 -20.33
CA VAL A 1 3.33 0.67 -20.01
C VAL A 1 3.78 0.76 -18.55
N ALA A 2 4.24 1.90 -18.02
CA ALA A 2 4.58 1.98 -16.59
C ALA A 2 3.36 1.93 -15.66
N TRP A 3 2.29 2.66 -15.98
CA TRP A 3 1.01 2.62 -15.24
C TRP A 3 0.31 1.26 -15.34
N GLU A 4 0.43 0.62 -16.50
CA GLU A 4 -0.03 -0.74 -16.79
C GLU A 4 0.63 -1.74 -15.84
N TYR A 5 1.96 -1.72 -15.77
CA TYR A 5 2.69 -2.55 -14.82
C TYR A 5 2.33 -2.24 -13.36
N GLN A 6 2.32 -0.96 -12.98
CA GLN A 6 1.92 -0.56 -11.64
C GLN A 6 0.51 -1.00 -11.32
N ARG A 7 -0.44 -0.99 -12.25
CA ARG A 7 -1.78 -1.53 -12.04
C ARG A 7 -1.76 -3.05 -11.86
N SER A 8 -0.97 -3.78 -12.66
CA SER A 8 -0.88 -5.25 -12.56
C SER A 8 -0.32 -5.78 -11.23
N LEU A 9 0.34 -4.93 -10.44
CA LEU A 9 0.86 -5.29 -9.12
C LEU A 9 -0.23 -5.23 -8.01
N TRP A 10 -1.34 -4.52 -8.23
CA TRP A 10 -2.35 -4.21 -7.20
C TRP A 10 -3.79 -4.54 -7.68
N ASP A 11 -3.99 -4.73 -8.98
CA ASP A 11 -5.22 -5.15 -9.67
C ASP A 11 -4.89 -6.41 -10.52
N PRO A 12 -4.88 -7.61 -9.93
CA PRO A 12 -4.44 -8.84 -10.59
C PRO A 12 -5.42 -9.36 -11.66
N GLU A 13 -6.67 -8.89 -11.65
CA GLU A 13 -7.66 -9.15 -12.70
C GLU A 13 -7.45 -8.29 -13.96
N TRP A 14 -6.56 -7.31 -13.88
CA TRP A 14 -6.25 -6.44 -15.00
C TRP A 14 -5.50 -7.22 -16.10
N ASP A 15 -6.24 -7.60 -17.14
CA ASP A 15 -5.70 -8.18 -18.36
C ASP A 15 -5.46 -7.08 -19.43
N PRO A 16 -4.18 -6.74 -19.72
CA PRO A 16 -3.84 -5.77 -20.76
C PRO A 16 -4.36 -6.19 -22.14
N ALA A 17 -4.51 -7.49 -22.40
CA ALA A 17 -4.97 -8.02 -23.68
C ALA A 17 -6.51 -7.92 -23.82
N ALA A 18 -7.28 -8.19 -22.77
CA ALA A 18 -8.72 -7.94 -22.76
C ALA A 18 -9.07 -6.45 -22.91
N ALA A 19 -8.27 -5.56 -22.31
CA ALA A 19 -8.40 -4.11 -22.49
C ALA A 19 -8.11 -3.69 -23.95
N ALA A 20 -7.11 -4.31 -24.60
CA ALA A 20 -6.76 -4.03 -25.99
C ALA A 20 -7.71 -4.64 -27.04
N GLY A 21 -8.45 -5.70 -26.70
CA GLY A 21 -9.24 -6.51 -27.65
C GLY A 21 -10.72 -6.15 -27.79
N LYS A 22 -11.33 -5.45 -26.81
CA LYS A 22 -12.79 -5.19 -26.77
C LYS A 22 -13.23 -3.84 -27.35
N GLY A 23 -12.37 -3.15 -28.10
CA GLY A 23 -12.68 -1.78 -28.54
C GLY A 23 -12.85 -0.79 -27.37
N ARG A 24 -12.40 -1.18 -26.15
CA ARG A 24 -12.19 -0.20 -25.09
C ARG A 24 -11.09 0.74 -25.58
N PRO A 25 -11.27 2.06 -25.51
CA PRO A 25 -10.29 3.00 -25.99
C PRO A 25 -8.94 2.70 -25.32
N ARG A 26 -7.86 2.63 -26.12
CA ARG A 26 -6.47 2.40 -25.68
C ARG A 26 -5.92 3.48 -24.72
N HIS A 27 -6.79 4.30 -24.15
CA HIS A 27 -6.51 5.54 -23.44
C HIS A 27 -7.20 5.62 -22.07
N GLU A 28 -7.71 4.50 -21.54
CA GLU A 28 -8.14 4.45 -20.13
C GLU A 28 -6.90 4.38 -19.22
N ALA A 29 -6.11 5.47 -19.15
CA ALA A 29 -5.01 5.65 -18.19
C ALA A 29 -5.51 6.02 -16.78
N PHE A 30 -6.83 5.91 -16.57
CA PHE A 30 -7.45 5.87 -15.26
C PHE A 30 -7.65 4.42 -14.83
N TYR A 31 -7.42 4.14 -13.56
CA TYR A 31 -7.66 2.82 -12.98
C TYR A 31 -8.25 2.94 -11.59
N THR A 32 -8.95 1.88 -11.19
CA THR A 32 -9.41 1.64 -9.82
C THR A 32 -8.73 0.37 -9.34
N SER A 33 -7.88 0.48 -8.34
CA SER A 33 -7.35 -0.69 -7.62
C SER A 33 -8.03 -0.79 -6.26
N TRP A 34 -8.36 -2.01 -5.84
CA TRP A 34 -9.02 -2.27 -4.56
C TRP A 34 -8.09 -3.08 -3.67
N PHE A 35 -7.68 -2.53 -2.53
CA PHE A 35 -7.02 -3.32 -1.50
C PHE A 35 -8.09 -3.77 -0.50
N GLU A 36 -8.34 -5.08 -0.44
CA GLU A 36 -9.39 -5.71 0.39
C GLU A 36 -10.80 -5.11 0.21
N GLY A 37 -11.07 -4.48 -0.94
CA GLY A 37 -12.32 -3.74 -1.19
C GLY A 37 -12.46 -2.42 -0.41
N ARG A 38 -11.56 -2.12 0.54
CA ARG A 38 -11.65 -0.99 1.47
C ARG A 38 -10.85 0.24 1.05
N ILE A 39 -9.79 0.06 0.28
CA ILE A 39 -8.95 1.15 -0.24
C ILE A 39 -9.07 1.18 -1.76
N GLY A 40 -9.47 2.32 -2.29
CA GLY A 40 -9.58 2.58 -3.73
C GLY A 40 -8.49 3.54 -4.17
N LEU A 41 -7.84 3.26 -5.29
CA LEU A 41 -6.95 4.20 -5.97
C LEU A 41 -7.54 4.58 -7.32
N LEU A 42 -7.93 5.84 -7.49
CA LEU A 42 -8.49 6.43 -8.69
C LEU A 42 -7.46 7.34 -9.37
N GLY A 43 -6.87 6.88 -10.47
CA GLY A 43 -6.05 7.75 -11.34
C GLY A 43 -6.90 8.57 -12.30
N LEU A 44 -6.68 9.87 -12.40
CA LEU A 44 -7.30 10.75 -13.40
C LEU A 44 -6.26 11.06 -14.49
N ASP A 45 -6.65 10.91 -15.76
CA ASP A 45 -5.82 11.30 -16.92
C ASP A 45 -6.33 12.62 -17.49
N MET A 46 -5.53 13.66 -17.30
CA MET A 46 -5.81 15.02 -17.79
C MET A 46 -5.26 15.31 -19.19
N ASN A 47 -4.51 14.37 -19.79
CA ASN A 47 -3.81 14.57 -21.08
C ASN A 47 -4.50 13.87 -22.26
N GLU A 48 -5.72 13.35 -22.06
CA GLU A 48 -6.48 12.66 -23.10
C GLU A 48 -6.83 13.65 -24.26
N PRO A 49 -6.52 13.32 -25.54
CA PRO A 49 -6.59 14.26 -26.64
C PRO A 49 -8.02 14.70 -26.99
N ASP A 50 -8.19 16.02 -27.14
CA ASP A 50 -9.33 16.76 -27.71
C ASP A 50 -10.71 16.09 -27.67
N PHE A 51 -11.37 16.22 -26.52
CA PHE A 51 -12.81 15.96 -26.43
C PHE A 51 -13.61 17.00 -27.21
N PRO A 52 -14.60 16.60 -28.01
CA PRO A 52 -15.57 17.54 -28.58
C PRO A 52 -16.32 18.21 -27.41
N VAL A 53 -16.10 19.51 -27.25
CA VAL A 53 -16.63 20.31 -26.13
C VAL A 53 -18.17 20.36 -26.13
N GLU A 54 -18.78 20.14 -27.31
CA GLU A 54 -20.22 20.17 -27.55
C GLU A 54 -20.98 19.03 -26.84
N GLU A 55 -20.30 17.97 -26.39
CA GLU A 55 -20.92 16.77 -25.80
C GLU A 55 -20.48 16.48 -24.35
N ALA A 56 -19.53 17.22 -23.78
CA ALA A 56 -18.98 16.91 -22.46
C ALA A 56 -19.92 17.36 -21.31
N THR A 57 -20.28 16.42 -20.43
CA THR A 57 -21.34 16.62 -19.43
C THR A 57 -20.96 16.22 -18.00
N CYS A 58 -19.68 15.93 -17.75
CA CYS A 58 -19.22 15.34 -16.50
C CYS A 58 -20.04 14.09 -16.11
N GLY A 59 -20.24 13.18 -17.07
CA GLY A 59 -21.07 11.99 -16.89
C GLY A 59 -22.58 12.29 -16.78
N GLY A 60 -23.07 13.26 -17.56
CA GLY A 60 -24.48 13.65 -17.64
C GLY A 60 -24.97 14.63 -16.56
N GLU A 61 -24.10 15.06 -15.65
CA GLU A 61 -24.50 15.77 -14.42
C GLU A 61 -24.28 17.29 -14.48
N LEU A 62 -23.29 17.72 -15.28
CA LEU A 62 -22.90 19.11 -15.40
C LEU A 62 -22.64 19.44 -16.89
N PRO A 63 -23.59 20.09 -17.59
CA PRO A 63 -23.34 20.52 -18.95
C PRO A 63 -22.22 21.56 -18.97
N LEU A 64 -21.14 21.25 -19.70
CA LEU A 64 -20.02 22.15 -19.88
C LEU A 64 -20.33 23.18 -20.97
N VAL A 65 -19.73 24.36 -20.84
CA VAL A 65 -19.79 25.42 -21.85
C VAL A 65 -18.46 25.47 -22.57
N GLU A 66 -18.39 26.08 -23.75
CA GLU A 66 -17.16 26.17 -24.55
C GLU A 66 -15.96 26.74 -23.76
N ALA A 67 -16.21 27.66 -22.83
CA ALA A 67 -15.21 28.24 -21.94
C ALA A 67 -14.67 27.29 -20.86
N ASP A 68 -15.26 26.10 -20.69
CA ASP A 68 -14.98 25.11 -19.66
C ASP A 68 -14.66 23.76 -20.31
N LYS A 69 -13.66 23.75 -21.20
CA LYS A 69 -13.17 22.53 -21.89
C LYS A 69 -13.00 21.40 -20.85
N PRO A 70 -13.52 20.19 -21.09
CA PRO A 70 -13.38 19.06 -20.17
C PRO A 70 -11.92 18.76 -19.86
N LEU A 71 -11.60 18.56 -18.58
CA LEU A 71 -10.28 18.11 -18.13
C LEU A 71 -10.15 16.59 -18.12
N VAL A 72 -11.27 15.90 -17.90
CA VAL A 72 -11.36 14.43 -17.92
C VAL A 72 -12.61 14.04 -18.71
N SER A 73 -12.58 12.86 -19.32
CA SER A 73 -13.67 12.37 -20.17
C SER A 73 -14.94 12.03 -19.39
N ASP A 74 -16.09 12.01 -20.06
CA ASP A 74 -17.32 11.51 -19.44
C ASP A 74 -17.19 10.04 -18.99
N ALA A 75 -16.36 9.23 -19.67
CA ALA A 75 -16.03 7.88 -19.23
C ALA A 75 -15.27 7.89 -17.88
N GLN A 76 -14.30 8.79 -17.69
CA GLN A 76 -13.63 8.99 -16.40
C GLN A 76 -14.62 9.44 -15.32
N TRP A 77 -15.60 10.29 -15.65
CA TRP A 77 -16.67 10.67 -14.74
C TRP A 77 -17.59 9.50 -14.35
N GLU A 78 -17.93 8.61 -15.28
CA GLU A 78 -18.64 7.37 -14.93
C GLU A 78 -17.84 6.52 -13.94
N VAL A 79 -16.52 6.44 -14.09
CA VAL A 79 -15.66 5.68 -13.18
C VAL A 79 -15.57 6.34 -11.80
N ILE A 80 -15.51 7.67 -11.74
CA ILE A 80 -15.66 8.40 -10.47
C ILE A 80 -16.98 8.00 -9.80
N LYS A 81 -18.10 8.01 -10.53
CA LYS A 81 -19.41 7.65 -9.97
C LYS A 81 -19.45 6.19 -9.51
N GLN A 82 -18.87 5.27 -10.28
CA GLN A 82 -18.80 3.86 -9.92
C GLN A 82 -17.96 3.63 -8.66
N ALA A 83 -16.81 4.32 -8.53
CA ALA A 83 -15.97 4.24 -7.35
C ALA A 83 -16.70 4.75 -6.10
N LEU A 84 -17.40 5.89 -6.21
CA LEU A 84 -18.17 6.46 -5.09
C LEU A 84 -19.43 5.64 -4.75
N ALA A 85 -19.92 4.81 -5.68
CA ALA A 85 -21.02 3.89 -5.44
C ALA A 85 -20.60 2.60 -4.69
N GLN A 86 -19.29 2.32 -4.57
CA GLN A 86 -18.82 1.17 -3.81
C GLN A 86 -19.09 1.37 -2.32
N GLY A 87 -19.96 0.52 -1.77
CA GLY A 87 -20.40 0.61 -0.37
C GLY A 87 -19.28 0.30 0.63
N GLU A 88 -18.43 -0.67 0.30
CA GLU A 88 -17.37 -1.17 1.17
C GLU A 88 -16.15 -0.25 1.26
N LEU A 89 -16.03 0.68 0.31
CA LEU A 89 -14.91 1.59 0.22
C LEU A 89 -14.86 2.54 1.42
N THR A 90 -13.73 2.50 2.12
CA THR A 90 -13.42 3.33 3.29
C THR A 90 -12.49 4.49 2.90
N THR A 91 -11.41 4.21 2.16
CA THR A 91 -10.45 5.24 1.75
C THR A 91 -10.33 5.32 0.24
N LEU A 92 -10.45 6.53 -0.31
CA LEU A 92 -10.25 6.80 -1.74
C LEU A 92 -9.04 7.71 -1.97
N ILE A 93 -8.01 7.17 -2.60
CA ILE A 93 -6.86 7.92 -3.10
C ILE A 93 -7.19 8.38 -4.52
N VAL A 94 -7.15 9.68 -4.78
CA VAL A 94 -7.38 10.25 -6.11
C VAL A 94 -6.07 10.84 -6.62
N ALA A 95 -5.48 10.18 -7.61
CA ALA A 95 -4.25 10.60 -8.26
C ALA A 95 -4.56 11.47 -9.49
N SER A 96 -3.84 12.59 -9.67
CA SER A 96 -4.04 13.53 -10.78
C SER A 96 -2.71 14.16 -11.19
N GLU A 97 -2.46 14.39 -12.48
CA GLU A 97 -1.18 14.97 -12.90
C GLU A 97 -0.99 16.42 -12.41
N LYS A 98 -2.10 17.15 -12.23
CA LYS A 98 -2.09 18.54 -11.72
C LYS A 98 -2.80 18.64 -10.38
N PRO A 99 -2.44 19.62 -9.53
CA PRO A 99 -3.15 19.87 -8.28
C PRO A 99 -4.61 20.23 -8.55
N ILE A 100 -5.54 19.64 -7.78
CA ILE A 100 -6.98 19.95 -7.85
C ILE A 100 -7.22 21.40 -7.42
N VAL A 101 -6.61 21.81 -6.29
CA VAL A 101 -6.69 23.19 -5.78
C VAL A 101 -5.33 23.63 -5.24
N TRP A 102 -4.84 24.79 -5.67
CA TRP A 102 -3.58 25.35 -5.17
C TRP A 102 -3.48 26.87 -5.33
N LEU A 103 -4.33 27.48 -6.15
CA LEU A 103 -4.45 28.93 -6.34
C LEU A 103 -5.92 29.35 -6.35
N ASP A 104 -6.18 30.57 -5.88
CA ASP A 104 -7.51 31.15 -6.00
C ASP A 104 -7.74 31.65 -7.44
N MET A 105 -9.01 31.71 -7.84
CA MET A 105 -9.40 32.11 -9.21
C MET A 105 -8.88 33.49 -9.61
N LYS A 106 -8.74 34.41 -8.66
CA LYS A 106 -8.29 35.78 -8.94
C LYS A 106 -6.80 35.79 -9.25
N ARG A 107 -5.99 35.05 -8.49
CA ARG A 107 -4.55 34.84 -8.72
C ARG A 107 -4.30 34.09 -10.02
N CYS A 108 -5.09 33.06 -10.32
CA CYS A 108 -5.03 32.38 -11.62
C CYS A 108 -5.20 33.38 -12.78
N ARG A 109 -6.28 34.17 -12.79
CA ARG A 109 -6.48 35.20 -13.83
C ARG A 109 -5.33 36.20 -13.92
N GLN A 110 -4.79 36.64 -12.79
CA GLN A 110 -3.64 37.55 -12.77
C GLN A 110 -2.37 36.94 -13.37
N LEU A 111 -2.10 35.65 -13.14
CA LEU A 111 -0.95 34.96 -13.75
C LEU A 111 -1.15 34.78 -15.25
N TRP A 112 -2.36 34.40 -15.65
CA TRP A 112 -2.77 34.25 -17.05
C TRP A 112 -2.59 35.53 -17.87
N GLU A 113 -3.10 36.65 -17.36
CA GLU A 113 -3.09 37.94 -18.07
C GLU A 113 -1.68 38.54 -18.18
N ARG A 114 -0.77 38.22 -17.26
CA ARG A 114 0.55 38.86 -17.16
C ARG A 114 1.62 38.18 -18.01
N ILE A 115 1.51 36.88 -18.27
CA ILE A 115 2.64 36.11 -18.78
C ILE A 115 2.15 35.08 -19.82
N GLU A 116 2.50 35.30 -21.09
CA GLU A 116 2.18 34.42 -22.22
C GLU A 116 2.73 32.99 -22.04
N ARG A 117 3.81 32.83 -21.28
CA ARG A 117 4.36 31.53 -20.88
C ARG A 117 3.36 30.67 -20.08
N TYR A 118 2.35 31.25 -19.43
CA TYR A 118 1.37 30.51 -18.62
C TYR A 118 0.10 30.12 -19.38
N LYS A 119 0.11 30.20 -20.72
CA LYS A 119 -1.03 29.78 -21.54
C LYS A 119 -1.41 28.29 -21.38
N TRP A 120 -0.49 27.45 -20.91
CA TRP A 120 -0.77 26.04 -20.57
C TRP A 120 -1.58 25.87 -19.28
N MET A 121 -1.73 26.91 -18.45
CA MET A 121 -2.50 26.79 -17.21
C MET A 121 -4.01 26.54 -17.46
N VAL A 122 -4.50 26.72 -18.69
CA VAL A 122 -5.89 26.34 -19.03
C VAL A 122 -6.17 24.88 -18.75
N ASP A 123 -5.16 24.02 -18.80
CA ASP A 123 -5.31 22.58 -18.60
C ASP A 123 -5.22 22.21 -17.10
N HIS A 124 -5.34 23.19 -16.19
CA HIS A 124 -5.34 22.97 -14.75
C HIS A 124 -6.76 23.02 -14.17
N TRP A 125 -7.00 22.19 -13.15
CA TRP A 125 -8.25 22.20 -12.35
C TRP A 125 -8.64 23.60 -11.87
N CYS A 126 -7.67 24.41 -11.43
CA CYS A 126 -7.97 25.77 -10.95
C CYS A 126 -8.48 26.74 -12.05
N TYR A 127 -8.43 26.38 -13.34
CA TYR A 127 -9.03 27.15 -14.44
C TYR A 127 -10.35 26.58 -14.93
N ARG A 128 -10.84 25.50 -14.32
CA ARG A 128 -12.10 24.82 -14.65
C ARG A 128 -12.99 24.77 -13.43
N PRO A 129 -13.42 25.93 -12.90
CA PRO A 129 -14.04 26.03 -11.58
C PRO A 129 -15.34 25.25 -11.42
N ARG A 130 -16.10 25.05 -12.50
CA ARG A 130 -17.34 24.26 -12.39
C ARG A 130 -17.02 22.77 -12.29
N GLN A 131 -16.11 22.26 -13.12
CA GLN A 131 -15.64 20.86 -13.06
C GLN A 131 -14.96 20.55 -11.72
N THR A 132 -14.02 21.38 -11.30
CA THR A 132 -13.30 21.22 -10.03
C THR A 132 -14.24 21.33 -8.84
N GLY A 133 -15.18 22.29 -8.86
CA GLY A 133 -16.20 22.41 -7.83
C GLY A 133 -17.13 21.18 -7.77
N HIS A 134 -17.49 20.62 -8.92
CA HIS A 134 -18.29 19.40 -9.02
C HIS A 134 -17.57 18.18 -8.47
N LEU A 135 -16.29 17.96 -8.85
CA LEU A 135 -15.45 16.89 -8.33
C LEU A 135 -15.32 16.97 -6.79
N LEU A 136 -14.95 18.13 -6.27
CA LEU A 136 -14.80 18.35 -4.83
C LEU A 136 -16.12 18.14 -4.08
N ARG A 137 -17.24 18.58 -4.64
CA ARG A 137 -18.57 18.37 -4.05
C ARG A 137 -18.88 16.88 -3.94
N ARG A 138 -18.71 16.12 -5.02
CA ARG A 138 -18.94 14.66 -5.05
C ARG A 138 -18.09 13.92 -4.02
N LEU A 139 -16.79 14.21 -3.99
CA LEU A 139 -15.85 13.54 -3.09
C LEU A 139 -16.11 13.90 -1.62
N MET A 140 -16.41 15.16 -1.34
CA MET A 140 -16.82 15.57 0.01
C MET A 140 -18.12 14.90 0.39
N GLU A 141 -19.17 14.97 -0.43
CA GLU A 141 -20.46 14.30 -0.17
C GLU A 141 -20.27 12.81 0.14
N TRP A 142 -19.44 12.11 -0.62
CA TRP A 142 -19.12 10.71 -0.35
C TRP A 142 -18.39 10.50 0.98
N LYS A 143 -17.40 11.34 1.30
CA LYS A 143 -16.68 11.34 2.60
C LYS A 143 -17.60 11.65 3.78
N TYR A 144 -18.63 12.46 3.56
CA TYR A 144 -19.59 12.86 4.58
C TYR A 144 -20.75 11.89 4.75
N ALA A 145 -21.04 11.06 3.73
CA ALA A 145 -22.16 10.14 3.74
C ALA A 145 -22.00 9.02 4.77
N VAL A 146 -20.76 8.59 5.03
CA VAL A 146 -20.43 7.53 5.99
C VAL A 146 -19.28 8.03 6.86
N GLU A 147 -19.43 7.89 8.18
CA GLU A 147 -18.37 8.23 9.13
C GLU A 147 -17.15 7.33 8.90
N GLY A 148 -15.95 7.83 9.17
CA GLY A 148 -14.72 7.07 8.93
C GLY A 148 -14.21 7.08 7.49
N ARG A 149 -14.99 7.50 6.48
CA ARG A 149 -14.46 7.59 5.10
C ARG A 149 -13.35 8.62 4.97
N GLU A 150 -12.35 8.33 4.15
CA GLU A 150 -11.21 9.21 3.87
C GLU A 150 -11.00 9.43 2.37
N VAL A 151 -10.68 10.67 1.98
CA VAL A 151 -10.31 11.01 0.60
C VAL A 151 -8.97 11.72 0.63
N ILE A 152 -8.04 11.29 -0.22
CA ILE A 152 -6.70 11.83 -0.32
C ILE A 152 -6.42 12.19 -1.77
N PHE A 153 -5.97 13.40 -2.05
CA PHE A 153 -5.45 13.75 -3.36
C PHE A 153 -3.93 13.57 -3.41
N VAL A 154 -3.44 12.90 -4.45
CA VAL A 154 -2.02 12.81 -4.77
C VAL A 154 -1.81 13.43 -6.13
N CYS A 155 -1.02 14.49 -6.20
CA CYS A 155 -0.88 15.22 -7.46
C CYS A 155 0.55 15.51 -7.85
N GLY A 156 0.80 15.70 -9.14
CA GLY A 156 1.96 16.47 -9.59
C GLY A 156 1.83 17.94 -9.17
N ALA A 157 2.94 18.63 -8.99
CA ALA A 157 2.96 20.05 -8.67
C ALA A 157 2.80 20.90 -9.95
N ALA A 158 2.18 22.07 -9.79
CA ALA A 158 2.00 23.03 -10.87
C ALA A 158 3.09 24.11 -10.82
N GLU A 159 3.72 24.45 -11.95
CA GLU A 159 4.60 25.63 -12.01
C GLU A 159 3.80 26.90 -11.65
N PRO A 160 4.33 27.84 -10.83
CA PRO A 160 5.71 27.95 -10.33
C PRO A 160 5.99 27.20 -9.01
N ALA A 161 5.06 26.40 -8.49
CA ALA A 161 5.29 25.54 -7.33
C ALA A 161 6.16 24.34 -7.75
N VAL A 162 7.46 24.57 -7.80
CA VAL A 162 8.44 23.50 -8.11
C VAL A 162 8.72 22.59 -6.90
N VAL A 163 8.36 23.10 -5.73
CA VAL A 163 8.47 22.46 -4.43
C VAL A 163 7.18 21.71 -4.13
N GLY A 164 7.29 20.50 -3.60
CA GLY A 164 6.11 19.80 -3.11
C GLY A 164 5.41 20.58 -1.99
N PHE A 165 4.08 20.56 -1.98
CA PHE A 165 3.26 21.28 -1.01
C PHE A 165 2.01 20.49 -0.63
N GLU A 166 1.51 20.77 0.56
CA GLU A 166 0.28 20.17 1.06
C GLU A 166 -0.83 21.22 1.02
N THR A 167 -2.02 20.82 0.60
CA THR A 167 -3.20 21.67 0.61
C THR A 167 -4.28 20.99 1.43
N LEU A 168 -4.78 21.71 2.44
CA LEU A 168 -5.97 21.31 3.17
C LEU A 168 -7.17 21.97 2.52
N ILE A 169 -8.10 21.16 2.01
CA ILE A 169 -9.31 21.62 1.35
C ILE A 169 -10.47 21.40 2.30
N LYS A 170 -11.21 22.46 2.61
CA LYS A 170 -12.40 22.45 3.47
C LYS A 170 -13.58 23.07 2.75
N LYS A 171 -14.79 22.66 3.10
CA LYS A 171 -15.99 23.36 2.63
C LYS A 171 -16.12 24.72 3.31
N ASP A 172 -16.50 25.75 2.56
CA ASP A 172 -16.80 27.07 3.12
C ASP A 172 -18.17 27.04 3.82
N LYS A 173 -18.32 27.80 4.90
CA LYS A 173 -19.52 27.79 5.76
C LYS A 173 -20.74 28.22 4.93
N GLY A 174 -21.65 27.29 4.62
CA GLY A 174 -22.81 27.59 3.77
C GLY A 174 -23.82 26.47 3.53
N ASP A 175 -23.50 25.19 3.78
CA ASP A 175 -24.41 24.06 3.54
C ASP A 175 -24.58 23.17 4.79
N ASN A 176 -25.69 22.41 4.83
CA ASN A 176 -26.15 21.46 5.87
C ASN A 176 -25.21 20.28 6.19
N PHE A 177 -23.89 20.42 6.00
CA PHE A 177 -22.93 19.39 6.35
C PHE A 177 -22.77 19.32 7.86
N LYS A 178 -22.92 18.12 8.40
CA LYS A 178 -22.94 17.87 9.86
C LYS A 178 -21.61 18.19 10.55
N ASP A 179 -20.50 18.23 9.80
CA ASP A 179 -19.17 18.46 10.34
C ASP A 179 -18.32 19.38 9.41
N PRO A 180 -18.27 20.70 9.65
CA PRO A 180 -17.48 21.62 8.83
C PRO A 180 -15.96 21.43 8.99
N ASP A 181 -15.50 20.57 9.91
CA ASP A 181 -14.08 20.37 10.19
C ASP A 181 -13.45 19.25 9.37
N LYS A 182 -14.23 18.40 8.69
CA LYS A 182 -13.66 17.41 7.76
C LYS A 182 -12.93 18.11 6.62
N VAL A 183 -11.74 17.59 6.33
CA VAL A 183 -10.82 18.11 5.31
C VAL A 183 -10.51 17.03 4.31
N ILE A 184 -10.26 17.42 3.06
CA ILE A 184 -9.54 16.57 2.11
C ILE A 184 -8.10 17.07 2.06
N LYS A 185 -7.15 16.16 2.26
CA LYS A 185 -5.72 16.45 2.11
C LYS A 185 -5.32 16.26 0.67
N GLN A 186 -4.57 17.22 0.13
CA GLN A 186 -3.92 17.09 -1.16
C GLN A 186 -2.42 17.22 -0.98
N THR A 187 -1.68 16.23 -1.45
CA THR A 187 -0.22 16.25 -1.45
C THR A 187 0.26 16.37 -2.89
N CYS A 188 1.03 17.42 -3.16
CA CYS A 188 1.59 17.68 -4.47
C CYS A 188 3.10 17.49 -4.49
N THR A 189 3.63 16.81 -5.51
CA THR A 189 5.07 16.59 -5.71
C THR A 189 5.55 17.19 -7.03
N GLY A 190 6.67 17.91 -7.00
CA GLY A 190 7.26 18.47 -8.22
C GLY A 190 7.68 17.40 -9.22
N PRO A 191 7.78 17.72 -10.52
CA PRO A 191 8.40 16.84 -11.50
C PRO A 191 9.80 16.42 -11.03
N ILE A 192 10.15 15.16 -11.33
CA ILE A 192 11.50 14.56 -11.20
C ILE A 192 12.61 15.56 -11.60
N THR A 193 12.38 16.37 -12.64
CA THR A 193 13.39 17.26 -13.22
C THR A 193 13.32 18.72 -12.77
N ALA A 194 12.41 19.07 -11.86
CA ALA A 194 12.08 20.47 -11.60
C ALA A 194 12.92 21.06 -10.45
N THR A 195 13.56 22.19 -10.72
CA THR A 195 14.48 22.90 -9.81
C THR A 195 13.69 23.76 -8.80
N VAL A 196 13.84 23.47 -7.49
CA VAL A 196 13.21 24.19 -6.37
C VAL A 196 13.25 25.72 -6.55
N SER A 197 12.07 26.31 -6.79
CA SER A 197 11.90 27.77 -6.84
C SER A 197 11.83 28.33 -5.42
N ARG A 198 12.75 29.23 -5.07
CA ARG A 198 12.82 29.89 -3.75
C ARG A 198 11.63 30.83 -3.45
N ASN A 199 10.80 31.16 -4.44
CA ASN A 199 9.82 32.24 -4.37
C ASN A 199 8.35 31.79 -4.34
N PHE A 200 8.06 30.50 -4.09
CA PHE A 200 6.67 30.09 -3.89
C PHE A 200 6.19 30.53 -2.49
N GLU A 201 5.18 31.39 -2.42
CA GLU A 201 4.51 31.73 -1.16
C GLU A 201 3.74 30.52 -0.64
N PHE A 202 4.42 29.65 0.12
CA PHE A 202 3.86 28.40 0.65
C PHE A 202 2.59 28.57 1.49
N LYS A 203 2.34 29.76 2.03
CA LYS A 203 1.16 30.08 2.86
C LYS A 203 0.10 30.81 2.07
N ALA A 204 -0.29 30.26 0.92
CA ALA A 204 -1.44 30.76 0.19
C ALA A 204 -2.71 30.15 0.77
N THR A 205 -3.55 30.99 1.35
CA THR A 205 -4.95 30.66 1.59
C THR A 205 -5.79 31.23 0.46
N GLY A 206 -6.85 30.51 0.10
CA GLY A 206 -7.73 30.96 -0.96
C GLY A 206 -9.11 30.36 -0.86
N LYS A 207 -9.98 30.85 -1.74
CA LYS A 207 -11.32 30.32 -1.93
C LYS A 207 -11.47 29.87 -3.38
N PHE A 208 -12.03 28.69 -3.55
CA PHE A 208 -12.30 28.08 -4.83
C PHE A 208 -13.74 27.54 -4.81
N SER A 209 -14.64 28.16 -5.57
CA SER A 209 -16.08 27.90 -5.49
C SER A 209 -16.58 27.96 -4.03
N ASP A 210 -17.16 26.86 -3.53
CA ASP A 210 -17.69 26.73 -2.17
C ASP A 210 -16.67 26.12 -1.21
N PHE A 211 -15.38 26.08 -1.59
CA PHE A 211 -14.31 25.48 -0.81
C PHE A 211 -13.27 26.52 -0.44
N LYS A 212 -12.75 26.41 0.78
CA LYS A 212 -11.56 27.11 1.24
C LYS A 212 -10.39 26.14 1.18
N PHE A 213 -9.23 26.66 0.82
CA PHE A 213 -8.02 25.89 0.87
C PHE A 213 -6.92 26.66 1.57
N GLU A 214 -6.07 25.91 2.26
CA GLU A 214 -4.86 26.41 2.89
C GLU A 214 -3.70 25.58 2.38
N ASN A 215 -2.79 26.22 1.64
CA ASN A 215 -1.51 25.64 1.32
C ASN A 215 -0.63 25.76 2.56
N GLY A 216 -0.02 24.64 2.93
CA GLY A 216 1.02 24.56 3.94
C GLY A 216 2.36 24.20 3.29
N PRO A 217 3.49 24.69 3.84
CA PRO A 217 4.75 24.02 3.59
C PRO A 217 4.61 22.59 4.12
N LEU A 218 5.08 21.63 3.32
CA LEU A 218 4.76 20.22 3.50
C LEU A 218 5.39 19.59 4.77
N ILE A 219 6.25 20.33 5.48
CA ILE A 219 6.76 19.93 6.80
C ILE A 219 6.82 21.15 7.74
N LYS A 220 6.03 21.13 8.82
CA LYS A 220 6.30 21.95 10.02
C LYS A 220 7.49 21.33 10.77
N GLY A 221 8.71 21.83 10.52
CA GLY A 221 9.85 21.56 11.40
C GLY A 221 11.15 21.11 10.76
N ARG A 222 11.16 20.81 9.46
CA ARG A 222 12.42 20.62 8.69
C ARG A 222 12.25 21.25 7.32
N PHE A 223 12.37 22.58 7.26
CA PHE A 223 12.96 23.15 6.06
C PHE A 223 14.35 22.55 5.99
N PHE A 224 14.66 21.78 4.95
CA PHE A 224 16.03 21.44 4.60
C PHE A 224 16.52 22.59 3.70
N PRO A 225 17.14 23.65 4.25
CA PRO A 225 17.79 24.69 3.44
C PRO A 225 18.94 24.14 2.57
N GLU A 226 19.24 22.84 2.68
CA GLU A 226 20.35 22.13 2.04
C GLU A 226 19.91 21.18 0.93
N MET A 227 18.61 20.99 0.65
CA MET A 227 18.21 20.28 -0.57
C MET A 227 18.76 21.06 -1.77
N THR A 228 19.80 20.52 -2.38
CA THR A 228 20.33 21.05 -3.63
C THR A 228 19.19 21.02 -4.63
N VAL A 229 19.15 22.03 -5.49
CA VAL A 229 18.08 22.25 -6.48
C VAL A 229 17.98 21.10 -7.51
N GLU A 230 18.82 20.08 -7.38
CA GLU A 230 19.01 18.94 -8.28
C GLU A 230 18.33 17.64 -7.80
N GLU A 231 17.84 17.58 -6.55
CA GLU A 231 17.23 16.36 -6.00
C GLU A 231 15.74 16.26 -6.31
N HIS A 232 15.32 15.06 -6.74
CA HIS A 232 13.92 14.75 -7.06
C HIS A 232 13.12 14.53 -5.77
N ASN A 233 11.82 14.85 -5.79
CA ASN A 233 10.95 14.70 -4.62
C ASN A 233 9.84 13.66 -4.88
N PHE A 234 9.58 12.81 -3.89
CA PHE A 234 8.55 11.77 -3.91
C PHE A 234 7.52 12.02 -2.80
N ALA A 235 6.27 11.64 -3.00
CA ALA A 235 5.27 11.58 -1.93
C ALA A 235 5.09 10.13 -1.53
N LEU A 236 5.33 9.85 -0.26
CA LEU A 236 4.92 8.63 0.40
C LEU A 236 3.59 8.88 1.08
N VAL A 237 2.54 8.20 0.60
CA VAL A 237 1.22 8.21 1.21
C VAL A 237 1.02 6.88 1.90
N GLU A 238 0.93 6.92 3.22
CA GLU A 238 0.57 5.79 4.07
C GLU A 238 -0.93 5.89 4.34
N VAL A 239 -1.65 4.83 3.98
CA VAL A 239 -3.09 4.70 4.22
C VAL A 239 -3.29 3.57 5.21
N CYS A 240 -4.06 3.82 6.26
CA CYS A 240 -4.55 2.79 7.15
C CYS A 240 -6.07 2.69 7.00
N VAL A 241 -6.59 1.47 7.15
CA VAL A 241 -8.01 1.23 7.31
C VAL A 241 -8.15 0.36 8.54
N ASP A 242 -8.76 0.92 9.57
CA ASP A 242 -8.97 0.27 10.86
C ASP A 242 -10.47 0.05 11.06
N LYS A 243 -10.82 -0.88 11.96
CA LYS A 243 -12.21 -1.11 12.36
C LYS A 243 -12.40 -0.65 13.79
N ASP A 244 -13.33 0.26 14.03
CA ASP A 244 -13.76 0.71 15.35
C ASP A 244 -15.18 0.23 15.66
N ASP A 245 -15.71 0.63 16.82
CA ASP A 245 -17.05 0.27 17.27
C ASP A 245 -18.17 0.82 16.35
N ASP A 246 -17.88 1.89 15.60
CA ASP A 246 -18.83 2.58 14.72
C ASP A 246 -18.71 2.14 13.25
N GLY A 247 -17.66 1.40 12.88
CA GLY A 247 -17.46 0.82 11.56
C GLY A 247 -16.00 0.80 11.09
N TRP A 248 -15.80 0.95 9.80
CA TRP A 248 -14.45 1.04 9.23
C TRP A 248 -14.04 2.51 9.10
N VAL A 249 -12.83 2.82 9.57
CA VAL A 249 -12.25 4.16 9.55
C VAL A 249 -10.98 4.16 8.73
N GLY A 250 -10.94 5.06 7.76
CA GLY A 250 -9.79 5.35 6.93
C GLY A 250 -8.93 6.43 7.56
N GLY A 251 -7.63 6.19 7.63
CA GLY A 251 -6.63 7.17 8.02
C GLY A 251 -5.59 7.37 6.94
N SER A 252 -4.99 8.57 6.94
CA SER A 252 -3.98 8.94 5.97
C SER A 252 -2.85 9.74 6.58
N LYS A 253 -1.62 9.38 6.20
CA LYS A 253 -0.42 10.13 6.53
C LYS A 253 0.43 10.28 5.28
N THR A 254 0.83 11.51 4.99
CA THR A 254 1.68 11.79 3.84
C THR A 254 3.02 12.36 4.27
N GLN A 255 4.08 11.99 3.55
CA GLN A 255 5.43 12.51 3.73
C GLN A 255 6.02 12.76 2.34
N ILE A 256 6.77 13.86 2.15
CA ILE A 256 7.65 13.98 0.97
C ILE A 256 9.06 13.58 1.34
N LEU A 257 9.64 12.74 0.49
CA LEU A 257 10.99 12.24 0.60
C LEU A 257 11.82 12.79 -0.56
N ALA A 258 13.00 13.32 -0.26
CA ALA A 258 14.00 13.54 -1.30
C ALA A 258 14.42 12.18 -1.85
N ARG A 259 14.87 12.14 -3.10
CA ARG A 259 15.38 10.90 -3.72
C ARG A 259 16.51 10.26 -2.92
N SER A 260 17.45 11.04 -2.41
CA SER A 260 18.57 10.56 -1.59
C SER A 260 18.07 9.91 -0.30
N TYR A 261 17.09 10.53 0.37
CA TYR A 261 16.41 9.95 1.52
C TYR A 261 15.55 8.75 1.16
N LEU A 262 14.94 8.71 -0.03
CA LEU A 262 14.25 7.53 -0.53
C LEU A 262 15.26 6.40 -0.74
N GLU A 263 16.43 6.68 -1.32
CA GLU A 263 17.51 5.69 -1.50
C GLU A 263 18.16 5.25 -0.17
N GLU A 264 18.06 6.05 0.91
CA GLU A 264 18.54 5.71 2.26
C GLU A 264 17.47 4.99 3.11
N LEU A 265 16.24 5.50 3.14
CA LEU A 265 15.08 4.86 3.79
C LEU A 265 14.71 3.56 3.08
N TYR A 266 14.68 3.57 1.75
CA TYR A 266 14.56 2.40 0.90
C TYR A 266 15.93 1.94 0.40
N SER A 267 17.00 2.22 1.16
CA SER A 267 18.20 1.42 1.01
C SER A 267 17.78 -0.04 1.16
N GLU A 268 18.44 -0.89 0.39
CA GLU A 268 18.17 -2.31 0.20
C GLU A 268 17.87 -3.15 1.46
N GLN A 269 18.05 -2.57 2.65
CA GLN A 269 18.01 -3.17 3.99
C GLN A 269 16.93 -2.62 4.94
N ARG A 270 16.32 -1.42 4.73
CA ARG A 270 15.61 -0.71 5.84
C ARG A 270 14.07 -0.62 5.74
N PHE A 271 13.51 -0.42 4.55
CA PHE A 271 12.05 -0.35 4.34
C PHE A 271 11.58 -1.11 3.10
N PHE A 272 12.27 -2.20 2.72
CA PHE A 272 11.58 -3.33 2.10
C PHE A 272 10.61 -3.91 3.15
N ARG A 273 9.52 -3.18 3.42
CA ARG A 273 8.30 -3.78 3.99
C ARG A 273 7.64 -4.51 2.84
N LEU A 274 8.29 -5.59 2.48
CA LEU A 274 7.65 -6.72 1.85
C LEU A 274 6.43 -7.02 2.74
N PRO A 275 5.22 -7.19 2.17
CA PRO A 275 4.05 -7.62 2.95
C PRO A 275 4.44 -8.75 3.91
N GLN A 276 3.81 -8.91 5.08
CA GLN A 276 4.21 -9.96 6.02
C GLN A 276 4.27 -11.36 5.36
N TRP A 277 3.32 -11.65 4.46
CA TRP A 277 3.36 -12.84 3.63
C TRP A 277 4.64 -12.92 2.79
N TRP A 278 5.13 -11.82 2.25
CA TRP A 278 6.32 -11.80 1.44
C TRP A 278 7.59 -12.17 2.23
N ASP A 279 7.71 -11.83 3.51
CA ASP A 279 8.81 -12.34 4.37
C ASP A 279 8.65 -13.85 4.65
N GLU A 280 7.41 -14.36 4.67
CA GLU A 280 7.12 -15.81 4.80
C GLU A 280 7.38 -16.61 3.50
N TRP A 281 7.31 -15.95 2.34
CA TRP A 281 7.31 -16.62 1.03
C TRP A 281 8.51 -16.24 0.12
N VAL A 282 9.25 -15.17 0.40
CA VAL A 282 10.41 -14.68 -0.41
C VAL A 282 11.58 -14.19 0.46
N LEU A 283 12.40 -15.17 0.83
CA LEU A 283 13.87 -15.22 0.97
C LEU A 283 14.73 -13.97 1.21
N GLY A 284 15.40 -14.01 2.38
CA GLY A 284 16.65 -13.32 2.70
C GLY A 284 17.79 -14.24 3.18
N GLU A 285 17.61 -15.56 3.22
CA GLU A 285 18.70 -16.48 3.55
C GLU A 285 19.22 -17.21 2.29
N PRO A 286 20.55 -17.30 2.07
CA PRO A 286 21.15 -18.00 0.93
C PRO A 286 20.80 -19.49 0.83
N GLU A 287 20.29 -20.08 1.91
CA GLU A 287 20.09 -21.52 2.06
C GLU A 287 18.61 -21.97 2.02
N MET A 288 17.65 -21.04 2.09
CA MET A 288 16.25 -21.43 2.02
C MET A 288 15.78 -21.43 0.58
N LEU A 289 15.17 -22.54 0.18
CA LEU A 289 14.47 -22.65 -1.08
C LEU A 289 13.20 -21.79 -0.94
N LEU A 290 12.74 -21.17 -2.04
CA LEU A 290 11.30 -20.94 -2.19
C LEU A 290 10.66 -22.25 -1.71
N LYS A 291 9.76 -22.27 -0.72
CA LYS A 291 9.19 -23.54 -0.21
C LYS A 291 9.04 -24.47 -1.41
N ASP A 292 9.84 -25.54 -1.46
CA ASP A 292 10.17 -26.23 -2.72
C ASP A 292 8.91 -26.47 -3.55
N ASP A 293 7.82 -26.79 -2.86
CA ASP A 293 6.46 -26.87 -3.34
C ASP A 293 6.04 -25.77 -4.33
N ILE A 294 6.18 -24.47 -4.04
CA ILE A 294 5.74 -23.41 -4.98
C ILE A 294 6.64 -23.37 -6.22
N TYR A 295 7.94 -23.51 -6.02
CA TYR A 295 8.86 -23.54 -7.15
C TYR A 295 8.59 -24.77 -8.03
N MET A 296 8.35 -25.92 -7.42
CA MET A 296 7.97 -27.17 -8.09
C MET A 296 6.61 -27.05 -8.79
N LEU A 297 5.62 -26.40 -8.17
CA LEU A 297 4.33 -26.09 -8.79
C LEU A 297 4.51 -25.14 -9.98
N ALA A 298 5.40 -24.15 -9.89
CA ALA A 298 5.73 -23.26 -11.00
C ALA A 298 6.43 -24.01 -12.14
N LEU A 299 7.22 -25.04 -11.83
CA LEU A 299 7.83 -25.90 -12.84
C LEU A 299 6.80 -26.79 -13.56
N ASP A 300 5.69 -27.12 -12.91
CA ASP A 300 4.60 -27.89 -13.51
C ASP A 300 3.54 -27.00 -14.20
N ASP A 301 3.55 -25.69 -13.93
CA ASP A 301 2.61 -24.73 -14.49
C ASP A 301 2.75 -24.56 -16.01
N TYR A 302 1.61 -24.52 -16.70
CA TYR A 302 1.56 -24.43 -18.17
C TYR A 302 2.10 -23.10 -18.70
N ASP A 303 1.81 -21.99 -18.03
CA ASP A 303 2.24 -20.66 -18.45
C ASP A 303 3.76 -20.51 -18.27
N CYS A 304 4.28 -20.93 -17.12
CA CYS A 304 5.72 -21.00 -16.84
C CYS A 304 6.45 -21.89 -17.83
N ASN A 305 5.95 -23.09 -18.10
CA ASN A 305 6.56 -24.01 -19.07
C ASN A 305 6.54 -23.46 -20.50
N THR A 306 5.48 -22.76 -20.89
CA THR A 306 5.40 -22.10 -22.20
C THR A 306 6.44 -20.98 -22.34
N VAL A 307 6.68 -20.23 -21.27
CA VAL A 307 7.72 -19.20 -21.22
C VAL A 307 9.12 -19.83 -21.23
N ARG A 308 9.34 -20.89 -20.46
CA ARG A 308 10.60 -21.65 -20.42
C ARG A 308 10.97 -22.22 -21.79
N ALA A 309 10.03 -22.88 -22.46
CA ALA A 309 10.25 -23.40 -23.81
C ALA A 309 10.63 -22.27 -24.80
N PHE A 310 10.00 -21.09 -24.69
CA PHE A 310 10.40 -19.93 -25.49
C PHE A 310 11.82 -19.46 -25.16
N ILE A 311 12.17 -19.32 -23.89
CA ILE A 311 13.49 -18.87 -23.43
C ILE A 311 14.59 -19.85 -23.88
N ASP A 312 14.30 -21.14 -23.84
CA ASP A 312 15.28 -22.18 -24.14
C ASP A 312 15.42 -22.46 -25.65
N ASP A 313 14.31 -22.49 -26.39
CA ASP A 313 14.28 -22.98 -27.77
C ASP A 313 14.21 -21.87 -28.83
N ASP A 314 13.82 -20.63 -28.49
CA ASP A 314 13.72 -19.56 -29.48
C ASP A 314 15.11 -19.03 -29.88
N LYS A 315 15.54 -19.45 -31.08
CA LYS A 315 16.86 -19.09 -31.62
C LYS A 315 17.06 -17.59 -31.79
N ASN A 316 16.00 -16.82 -32.04
CA ASN A 316 16.13 -15.37 -32.21
C ASN A 316 16.38 -14.70 -30.87
N PHE A 317 15.68 -15.14 -29.81
CA PHE A 317 15.84 -14.62 -28.47
C PHE A 317 17.20 -15.00 -27.87
N VAL A 318 17.65 -16.26 -28.03
CA VAL A 318 19.00 -16.67 -27.63
C VAL A 318 20.08 -15.86 -28.36
N LYS A 319 19.91 -15.63 -29.67
CA LYS A 319 20.81 -14.75 -30.44
C LYS A 319 20.77 -13.31 -29.94
N ALA A 320 19.60 -12.82 -29.52
CA ALA A 320 19.47 -11.49 -28.93
C ALA A 320 20.23 -11.41 -27.60
N MET A 321 20.19 -12.43 -26.74
CA MET A 321 20.98 -12.49 -25.50
C MET A 321 22.48 -12.34 -25.77
N GLY A 322 23.03 -13.11 -26.72
CA GLY A 322 24.43 -12.93 -27.15
C GLY A 322 24.69 -11.52 -27.73
N GLY A 323 23.75 -10.98 -28.51
CA GLY A 323 23.82 -9.61 -29.00
C GLY A 323 23.86 -8.55 -27.89
N ALA A 324 23.11 -8.75 -26.80
CA ALA A 324 23.09 -7.85 -25.65
C ALA A 324 24.43 -7.84 -24.92
N TYR A 325 25.09 -9.00 -24.77
CA TYR A 325 26.42 -9.12 -24.18
C TYR A 325 27.45 -8.19 -24.85
N HIS A 326 27.46 -8.17 -26.19
CA HIS A 326 28.35 -7.29 -26.96
C HIS A 326 27.86 -5.84 -26.96
N ARG A 327 26.55 -5.61 -27.09
CA ARG A 327 25.95 -4.26 -27.22
C ARG A 327 26.16 -3.41 -25.97
N PHE A 328 26.06 -4.01 -24.79
CA PHE A 328 26.20 -3.33 -23.50
C PHE A 328 27.60 -3.50 -22.89
N CYS A 329 28.60 -3.75 -23.75
CA CYS A 329 30.02 -3.81 -23.40
C CYS A 329 30.38 -4.78 -22.27
N LEU A 330 29.59 -5.84 -22.03
CA LEU A 330 29.89 -6.83 -21.00
C LEU A 330 31.11 -7.68 -21.38
N VAL A 331 31.40 -7.80 -22.68
CA VAL A 331 32.67 -8.38 -23.18
C VAL A 331 33.91 -7.67 -22.63
N ASP A 332 33.80 -6.41 -22.22
CA ASP A 332 34.91 -5.64 -21.66
C ASP A 332 35.39 -6.23 -20.31
N MET A 333 34.56 -7.04 -19.64
CA MET A 333 34.95 -7.78 -18.43
C MET A 333 36.10 -8.75 -18.68
N THR A 334 36.18 -9.34 -19.89
CA THR A 334 37.26 -10.26 -20.28
C THR A 334 38.57 -9.57 -20.61
N ARG A 335 38.55 -8.25 -20.82
CA ARG A 335 39.76 -7.51 -21.19
C ARG A 335 40.65 -7.28 -19.97
N PRO A 336 41.99 -7.21 -20.14
CA PRO A 336 42.89 -6.80 -19.08
C PRO A 336 42.47 -5.44 -18.51
N LYS A 337 42.55 -5.27 -17.18
CA LYS A 337 42.07 -4.06 -16.46
C LYS A 337 42.51 -2.72 -17.09
N LYS A 338 43.72 -2.68 -17.69
CA LYS A 338 44.28 -1.47 -18.34
C LYS A 338 43.66 -1.11 -19.69
N LEU A 339 42.90 -2.02 -20.30
CA LEU A 339 42.27 -1.87 -21.61
C LEU A 339 40.75 -1.85 -21.54
N ARG A 340 40.19 -1.88 -20.31
CA ARG A 340 38.75 -1.78 -20.10
C ARG A 340 38.31 -0.35 -20.36
N THR A 341 37.25 -0.22 -21.13
CA THR A 341 36.47 1.00 -21.36
C THR A 341 35.49 1.30 -20.22
N MET A 342 35.16 0.29 -19.40
CA MET A 342 34.26 0.38 -18.27
C MET A 342 34.95 -0.04 -16.96
N ASP A 343 34.71 0.69 -15.87
CA ASP A 343 35.17 0.25 -14.55
C ASP A 343 34.21 -0.81 -13.99
N ILE A 344 34.51 -2.06 -14.27
CA ILE A 344 33.68 -3.20 -13.82
C ILE A 344 33.75 -3.44 -12.30
N ASN A 345 34.69 -2.79 -11.60
CA ASN A 345 34.74 -2.87 -10.13
C ASN A 345 33.74 -1.91 -9.48
N ASP A 346 33.20 -0.96 -10.24
CA ASP A 346 32.06 -0.17 -9.80
C ASP A 346 30.78 -0.97 -10.05
N GLU A 347 30.24 -1.53 -8.97
CA GLU A 347 29.00 -2.29 -8.97
C GLU A 347 27.84 -1.52 -9.62
N ARG A 348 27.78 -0.19 -9.45
CA ARG A 348 26.71 0.64 -10.01
C ARG A 348 26.77 0.66 -11.53
N VAL A 349 27.99 0.72 -12.07
CA VAL A 349 28.22 0.73 -13.52
C VAL A 349 27.87 -0.63 -14.12
N LEU A 350 28.32 -1.73 -13.49
CA LEU A 350 28.01 -3.09 -13.92
C LEU A 350 26.50 -3.36 -13.87
N ARG A 351 25.84 -3.10 -12.74
CA ARG A 351 24.38 -3.23 -12.60
C ARG A 351 23.64 -2.37 -13.62
N GLY A 352 24.11 -1.14 -13.88
CA GLY A 352 23.55 -0.26 -14.91
C GLY A 352 23.56 -0.88 -16.31
N GLN A 353 24.65 -1.53 -16.72
CA GLN A 353 24.71 -2.23 -18.01
C GLN A 353 23.81 -3.47 -18.04
N ILE A 354 23.78 -4.23 -16.94
CA ILE A 354 22.90 -5.40 -16.82
C ILE A 354 21.44 -4.97 -16.96
N TYR A 355 21.01 -3.88 -16.29
CA TYR A 355 19.65 -3.36 -16.44
C TYR A 355 19.33 -2.93 -17.86
N ALA A 356 20.24 -2.19 -18.50
CA ALA A 356 20.05 -1.77 -19.89
C ALA A 356 19.96 -2.98 -20.85
N ALA A 357 20.74 -4.02 -20.60
CA ALA A 357 20.68 -5.28 -21.35
C ALA A 357 19.35 -6.01 -21.15
N LEU A 358 18.90 -6.14 -19.90
CA LEU A 358 17.63 -6.79 -19.56
C LEU A 358 16.42 -6.03 -20.12
N GLU A 359 16.40 -4.71 -20.03
CA GLU A 359 15.36 -3.85 -20.62
C GLU A 359 15.32 -3.98 -22.15
N TRP A 360 16.48 -3.99 -22.80
CA TRP A 360 16.54 -4.20 -24.25
C TRP A 360 16.09 -5.60 -24.67
N LEU A 361 16.45 -6.63 -23.90
CA LEU A 361 15.97 -8.00 -24.12
C LEU A 361 14.47 -8.11 -23.90
N TRP A 362 13.92 -7.37 -22.94
CA TRP A 362 12.48 -7.36 -22.68
C TRP A 362 11.72 -6.94 -23.93
N GLU A 363 12.21 -5.94 -24.66
CA GLU A 363 11.62 -5.53 -25.94
C GLU A 363 11.66 -6.60 -27.03
N GLN A 364 12.56 -7.58 -26.93
CA GLN A 364 12.63 -8.71 -27.86
C GLN A 364 11.61 -9.81 -27.52
N VAL A 365 11.02 -9.81 -26.31
CA VAL A 365 10.06 -10.85 -25.90
C VAL A 365 8.70 -10.63 -26.59
N PRO A 366 8.14 -11.64 -27.25
CA PRO A 366 6.80 -11.56 -27.83
C PRO A 366 5.74 -11.26 -26.76
N LYS A 367 4.75 -10.42 -27.12
CA LYS A 367 3.69 -9.99 -26.20
C LYS A 367 3.00 -11.14 -25.45
N LYS A 368 2.79 -12.28 -26.11
CA LYS A 368 2.15 -13.46 -25.50
C LYS A 368 2.94 -14.04 -24.31
N HIS A 369 4.27 -13.92 -24.31
CA HIS A 369 5.12 -14.41 -23.22
C HIS A 369 5.30 -13.35 -22.13
N LYS A 370 5.29 -12.06 -22.49
CA LYS A 370 5.35 -10.95 -21.51
C LYS A 370 4.26 -11.01 -20.44
N LEU A 371 3.07 -11.51 -20.78
CA LEU A 371 1.95 -11.68 -19.85
C LEU A 371 2.24 -12.68 -18.72
N ASN A 372 3.14 -13.63 -18.98
CA ASN A 372 3.52 -14.70 -18.07
C ASN A 372 4.88 -14.46 -17.39
N LEU A 373 5.40 -13.23 -17.50
CA LEU A 373 6.65 -12.81 -16.88
C LEU A 373 6.38 -11.66 -15.92
N ALA A 374 7.08 -11.62 -14.79
CA ALA A 374 7.22 -10.40 -14.02
C ALA A 374 7.91 -9.34 -14.89
N PHE A 375 7.56 -8.06 -14.72
CA PHE A 375 8.05 -6.98 -15.58
C PHE A 375 9.51 -6.66 -15.25
N ILE A 376 10.43 -7.32 -15.95
CA ILE A 376 11.88 -7.20 -15.73
C ILE A 376 12.41 -5.76 -15.84
N PRO A 377 11.90 -4.85 -16.69
CA PRO A 377 12.39 -3.46 -16.71
C PRO A 377 12.14 -2.69 -15.41
N ASP A 378 11.23 -3.15 -14.55
CA ASP A 378 11.09 -2.57 -13.22
C ASP A 378 12.30 -2.91 -12.35
N ARG A 379 12.88 -1.86 -11.76
CA ARG A 379 14.11 -2.00 -10.98
C ARG A 379 13.93 -2.87 -9.74
N PHE A 380 12.74 -2.89 -9.14
CA PHE A 380 12.51 -3.73 -7.97
C PHE A 380 12.53 -5.21 -8.37
N VAL A 381 11.77 -5.59 -9.40
CA VAL A 381 11.76 -6.96 -9.94
C VAL A 381 13.15 -7.39 -10.40
N ALA A 382 13.84 -6.51 -11.13
CA ALA A 382 15.20 -6.80 -11.60
C ALA A 382 16.16 -7.00 -10.42
N ASN A 383 16.20 -6.10 -9.43
CA ASN A 383 17.06 -6.27 -8.25
C ASN A 383 16.74 -7.58 -7.50
N LEU A 384 15.45 -7.91 -7.34
CA LEU A 384 15.02 -9.12 -6.66
C LEU A 384 15.57 -10.38 -7.36
N ILE A 385 15.43 -10.43 -8.69
CA ILE A 385 15.95 -11.55 -9.47
C ILE A 385 17.48 -11.56 -9.44
N LEU A 386 18.14 -10.40 -9.58
CA LEU A 386 19.61 -10.30 -9.59
C LEU A 386 20.23 -10.77 -8.28
N ARG A 387 19.61 -10.50 -7.12
CA ARG A 387 20.11 -11.03 -5.83
C ARG A 387 20.23 -12.55 -5.83
N ARG A 388 19.34 -13.24 -6.55
CA ARG A 388 19.34 -14.69 -6.70
C ARG A 388 20.25 -15.17 -7.82
N SER A 389 20.14 -14.56 -9.00
CA SER A 389 20.82 -15.00 -10.22
C SER A 389 22.26 -14.52 -10.33
N LEU A 390 22.67 -13.52 -9.53
CA LEU A 390 23.97 -12.86 -9.58
C LEU A 390 24.62 -12.76 -8.20
N SER A 391 24.72 -13.88 -7.48
CA SER A 391 25.47 -13.94 -6.21
C SER A 391 26.97 -13.72 -6.40
N ASP A 392 27.49 -14.05 -7.59
CA ASP A 392 28.85 -13.80 -8.04
C ASP A 392 28.79 -13.20 -9.46
N PRO A 393 29.49 -12.09 -9.78
CA PRO A 393 29.58 -11.55 -11.13
C PRO A 393 30.54 -12.33 -12.06
N GLU A 394 31.40 -13.21 -11.53
CA GLU A 394 32.34 -14.04 -12.30
C GLU A 394 31.66 -14.92 -13.39
N PRO A 395 30.46 -15.48 -13.16
CA PRO A 395 29.61 -16.04 -14.19
C PRO A 395 29.50 -15.18 -15.45
N LEU A 396 29.36 -13.86 -15.39
CA LEU A 396 29.10 -13.04 -16.58
C LEU A 396 30.31 -12.86 -17.52
N LEU A 397 31.46 -13.47 -17.23
CA LEU A 397 32.69 -13.29 -18.00
C LEU A 397 32.61 -13.81 -19.44
N THR A 398 31.77 -14.80 -19.75
CA THR A 398 31.66 -15.33 -21.11
C THR A 398 30.29 -15.06 -21.70
N GLU A 399 30.20 -15.01 -23.04
CA GLU A 399 28.91 -14.86 -23.72
C GLU A 399 27.96 -16.01 -23.36
N ASP A 400 28.44 -17.25 -23.34
CA ASP A 400 27.63 -18.42 -22.99
C ASP A 400 27.08 -18.33 -21.57
N ASN A 401 27.91 -17.95 -20.60
CA ASN A 401 27.44 -17.77 -19.25
C ASN A 401 26.48 -16.58 -19.09
N PHE A 402 26.70 -15.49 -19.84
CA PHE A 402 25.75 -14.37 -19.86
C PHE A 402 24.40 -14.79 -20.44
N VAL A 403 24.40 -15.62 -21.50
CA VAL A 403 23.18 -16.22 -22.04
C VAL A 403 22.49 -17.09 -20.99
N HIS A 404 23.24 -17.97 -20.29
CA HIS A 404 22.69 -18.78 -19.20
C HIS A 404 22.10 -17.94 -18.07
N PHE A 405 22.81 -16.87 -17.68
CA PHE A 405 22.33 -15.90 -16.71
C PHE A 405 21.03 -15.22 -17.16
N CYS A 406 20.96 -14.73 -18.40
CA CYS A 406 19.71 -14.16 -18.93
C CYS A 406 18.57 -15.17 -18.94
N LYS A 407 18.83 -16.44 -19.31
CA LYS A 407 17.81 -17.50 -19.23
C LYS A 407 17.30 -17.67 -17.80
N ASP A 408 18.20 -17.74 -16.82
CA ASP A 408 17.81 -17.83 -15.41
C ASP A 408 16.99 -16.62 -14.97
N VAL A 409 17.41 -15.39 -15.29
CA VAL A 409 16.65 -14.17 -14.95
C VAL A 409 15.21 -14.24 -15.46
N TYR A 410 15.01 -14.64 -16.71
CA TYR A 410 13.67 -14.74 -17.29
C TYR A 410 12.88 -15.94 -16.74
N HIS A 411 13.52 -17.04 -16.38
CA HIS A 411 12.86 -18.14 -15.66
C HIS A 411 12.39 -17.69 -14.27
N GLN A 412 13.25 -17.01 -13.50
CA GLN A 412 12.88 -16.47 -12.19
C GLN A 412 11.74 -15.45 -12.31
N ALA A 413 11.73 -14.61 -13.36
CA ALA A 413 10.61 -13.70 -13.62
C ALA A 413 9.29 -14.44 -13.89
N ALA A 414 9.31 -15.59 -14.57
CA ALA A 414 8.12 -16.41 -14.78
C ALA A 414 7.64 -17.04 -13.47
N VAL A 415 8.56 -17.58 -12.67
CA VAL A 415 8.26 -18.13 -11.35
C VAL A 415 7.63 -17.06 -10.45
N ILE A 416 8.22 -15.87 -10.36
CA ILE A 416 7.65 -14.75 -9.58
C ILE A 416 6.23 -14.42 -10.04
N LYS A 417 5.97 -14.39 -11.35
CA LYS A 417 4.62 -14.13 -11.86
C LYS A 417 3.64 -15.23 -11.46
N PHE A 418 4.06 -16.50 -11.48
CA PHE A 418 3.25 -17.62 -11.01
C PHE A 418 2.97 -17.51 -9.50
N MET A 419 3.98 -17.21 -8.69
CA MET A 419 3.81 -17.05 -7.25
C MET A 419 2.77 -15.98 -6.92
N LEU A 420 2.85 -14.82 -7.58
CA LEU A 420 1.85 -13.76 -7.41
C LEU A 420 0.44 -14.22 -7.78
N LYS A 421 0.28 -14.99 -8.88
CA LYS A 421 -1.02 -15.58 -9.23
C LYS A 421 -1.51 -16.56 -8.16
N TRP A 422 -0.61 -17.38 -7.61
CA TRP A 422 -0.95 -18.42 -6.65
C TRP A 422 -1.29 -17.88 -5.27
N ILE A 423 -0.51 -16.93 -4.76
CA ILE A 423 -0.76 -16.23 -3.48
C ILE A 423 -2.12 -15.53 -3.54
N ASN A 424 -2.37 -14.75 -4.60
CA ASN A 424 -3.66 -14.10 -4.79
C ASN A 424 -4.82 -15.11 -4.81
N LYS A 425 -4.60 -16.30 -5.37
CA LYS A 425 -5.62 -17.35 -5.36
C LYS A 425 -5.87 -17.88 -3.95
N ILE A 426 -4.83 -18.14 -3.16
CA ILE A 426 -4.97 -18.61 -1.78
C ILE A 426 -5.66 -17.56 -0.92
N GLU A 427 -5.18 -16.32 -0.95
CA GLU A 427 -5.77 -15.22 -0.19
C GLU A 427 -7.24 -15.04 -0.59
N HIS A 428 -7.57 -15.14 -1.88
CA HIS A 428 -8.95 -15.07 -2.34
C HIS A 428 -9.80 -16.26 -1.86
N ASP A 429 -9.26 -17.47 -1.90
CA ASP A 429 -9.94 -18.69 -1.42
C ASP A 429 -10.16 -18.64 0.10
N GLU A 430 -9.20 -18.13 0.88
CA GLU A 430 -9.29 -17.93 2.34
C GLU A 430 -10.29 -16.83 2.69
N LEU A 431 -10.23 -15.67 2.05
CA LEU A 431 -11.20 -14.59 2.22
C LEU A 431 -12.62 -15.04 1.88
N ASN A 432 -12.78 -15.82 0.81
CA ASN A 432 -14.07 -16.39 0.44
C ASN A 432 -14.54 -17.40 1.50
N ALA A 433 -13.66 -18.25 2.01
CA ALA A 433 -14.00 -19.21 3.06
C ALA A 433 -14.49 -18.50 4.34
N GLU A 434 -13.78 -17.46 4.79
CA GLU A 434 -14.22 -16.62 5.91
C GLU A 434 -15.55 -15.93 5.65
N PHE A 435 -15.75 -15.42 4.43
CA PHE A 435 -17.00 -14.79 4.03
C PHE A 435 -18.17 -15.77 4.13
N TYR A 436 -18.02 -17.00 3.60
CA TYR A 436 -19.05 -18.03 3.68
C TYR A 436 -19.31 -18.51 5.11
N GLU A 437 -18.27 -18.58 5.95
CA GLU A 437 -18.43 -18.92 7.36
C GLU A 437 -19.22 -17.83 8.11
N LYS A 438 -18.88 -16.55 7.90
CA LYS A 438 -19.62 -15.41 8.47
C LYS A 438 -21.06 -15.36 7.95
N GLU A 439 -21.28 -15.59 6.66
CA GLU A 439 -22.62 -15.64 6.06
C GLU A 439 -23.46 -16.78 6.65
N ALA A 440 -22.86 -17.95 6.88
CA ALA A 440 -23.53 -19.08 7.53
C ALA A 440 -23.95 -18.74 8.97
N ILE A 441 -23.07 -18.10 9.75
CA ILE A 441 -23.39 -17.62 11.11
C ILE A 441 -24.54 -16.62 11.07
N TYR A 442 -24.49 -15.61 10.20
CA TYR A 442 -25.58 -14.63 10.06
C TYR A 442 -26.90 -15.24 9.60
N ALA A 443 -26.84 -16.23 8.70
CA ALA A 443 -28.03 -16.95 8.26
C ALA A 443 -28.66 -17.75 9.40
N GLU A 444 -27.85 -18.38 10.26
CA GLU A 444 -28.32 -19.08 11.45
C GLU A 444 -28.92 -18.12 12.48
N GLU A 445 -28.25 -17.00 12.78
CA GLU A 445 -28.77 -15.97 13.67
C GLU A 445 -30.10 -15.39 13.19
N ARG A 446 -30.21 -15.14 11.87
CA ARG A 446 -31.44 -14.65 11.26
C ARG A 446 -32.56 -15.69 11.34
N ALA A 447 -32.27 -16.96 11.05
CA ALA A 447 -33.24 -18.05 11.17
C ALA A 447 -33.72 -18.20 12.63
N ASN A 448 -32.82 -18.07 13.60
CA ASN A 448 -33.14 -18.10 15.03
C ASN A 448 -34.00 -16.90 15.45
N ALA A 449 -33.66 -15.69 14.98
CA ALA A 449 -34.44 -14.47 15.25
C ALA A 449 -35.85 -14.54 14.63
N GLU A 450 -35.97 -15.04 13.40
CA GLU A 450 -37.26 -15.24 12.73
C GLU A 450 -38.10 -16.30 13.45
N ALA A 451 -37.50 -17.41 13.88
CA ALA A 451 -38.18 -18.44 14.67
C ALA A 451 -38.67 -17.89 16.02
N GLN A 452 -37.87 -17.07 16.68
CA GLN A 452 -38.23 -16.43 17.95
C GLN A 452 -39.36 -15.41 17.76
N ALA A 453 -39.30 -14.57 16.73
CA ALA A 453 -40.37 -13.61 16.41
C ALA A 453 -41.70 -14.32 16.08
N GLN A 454 -41.65 -15.45 15.37
CA GLN A 454 -42.85 -16.28 15.12
C GLN A 454 -43.42 -16.87 16.41
N LEU A 455 -42.57 -17.33 17.33
CA LEU A 455 -43.00 -17.85 18.63
C LEU A 455 -43.65 -16.74 19.48
N GLU A 456 -43.03 -15.56 19.56
CA GLU A 456 -43.58 -14.41 20.28
C GLU A 456 -44.92 -13.95 19.69
N SER A 457 -45.05 -13.95 18.36
CA SER A 457 -46.32 -13.64 17.69
C SER A 457 -47.42 -14.65 18.04
N ARG A 458 -47.10 -15.95 18.10
CA ARG A 458 -48.06 -16.99 18.53
C ARG A 458 -48.48 -16.81 19.99
N ILE A 459 -47.53 -16.56 20.89
CA ILE A 459 -47.80 -16.32 22.32
C ILE A 459 -48.67 -15.07 22.50
N ASN A 460 -48.35 -13.98 21.81
CA ASN A 460 -49.14 -12.74 21.88
C ASN A 460 -50.57 -12.94 21.39
N ARG A 461 -50.75 -13.69 20.30
CA ARG A 461 -52.09 -14.03 19.80
C ARG A 461 -52.88 -14.89 20.78
N GLU A 462 -52.26 -15.91 21.37
CA GLU A 462 -52.88 -16.74 22.41
C GLU A 462 -53.31 -15.88 23.62
N LEU A 463 -52.45 -14.93 24.04
CA LEU A 463 -52.77 -14.00 25.12
C LEU A 463 -53.93 -13.05 24.76
N GLU A 464 -54.03 -12.55 23.53
CA GLU A 464 -55.16 -11.72 23.10
C GLU A 464 -56.48 -12.50 23.06
N GLU A 465 -56.45 -13.73 22.55
CA GLU A 465 -57.62 -14.62 22.53
C GLU A 465 -58.11 -14.97 23.95
N LEU A 466 -57.17 -15.24 24.88
CA LEU A 466 -57.48 -15.47 26.29
C LEU A 466 -58.05 -14.22 26.96
N LYS A 467 -57.48 -13.04 26.70
CA LYS A 467 -57.97 -11.77 27.26
C LYS A 467 -59.43 -11.49 26.89
N ALA A 468 -59.87 -11.93 25.72
CA ALA A 468 -61.25 -11.77 25.25
C ALA A 468 -62.22 -12.82 25.82
N THR A 469 -61.71 -14.00 26.23
CA THR A 469 -62.55 -15.17 26.57
C THR A 469 -62.60 -15.42 28.08
N ASP A 470 -61.45 -15.40 28.76
CA ASP A 470 -61.31 -15.75 30.18
C ASP A 470 -60.15 -14.95 30.81
N VAL A 471 -60.52 -13.93 31.60
CA VAL A 471 -59.58 -12.98 32.22
C VAL A 471 -58.70 -13.65 33.28
N ASP A 472 -59.22 -14.64 34.00
CA ASP A 472 -58.47 -15.34 35.05
C ASP A 472 -57.42 -16.26 34.42
N LEU A 473 -57.77 -16.96 33.34
CA LEU A 473 -56.83 -17.78 32.58
C LEU A 473 -55.75 -16.95 31.88
N TYR A 474 -56.13 -15.76 31.37
CA TYR A 474 -55.19 -14.78 30.81
C TYR A 474 -54.11 -14.36 31.83
N HIS A 475 -54.51 -14.02 33.05
CA HIS A 475 -53.57 -13.62 34.09
C HIS A 475 -52.63 -14.77 34.49
N GLN A 476 -53.11 -16.00 34.57
CA GLN A 476 -52.26 -17.18 34.82
C GLN A 476 -51.23 -17.37 33.71
N ARG A 477 -51.67 -17.32 32.44
CA ARG A 477 -50.78 -17.52 31.28
C ARG A 477 -49.74 -16.41 31.15
N LEU A 478 -50.11 -15.16 31.43
CA LEU A 478 -49.19 -14.02 31.41
C LEU A 478 -48.07 -14.17 32.46
N VAL A 479 -48.40 -14.69 33.65
CA VAL A 479 -47.41 -14.97 34.70
C VAL A 479 -46.47 -16.12 34.29
N GLU A 480 -46.99 -17.17 33.64
CA GLU A 480 -46.16 -18.24 33.08
C GLU A 480 -45.18 -17.74 32.02
N VAL A 481 -45.64 -16.91 31.07
CA VAL A 481 -44.79 -16.34 30.01
C VAL A 481 -43.70 -15.44 30.61
N ASN A 482 -44.06 -14.58 31.57
CA ASN A 482 -43.09 -13.70 32.24
C ASN A 482 -42.07 -14.49 33.08
N THR A 483 -42.50 -15.56 33.75
CA THR A 483 -41.58 -16.42 34.51
C THR A 483 -40.65 -17.23 33.60
N GLN A 484 -41.13 -17.71 32.45
CA GLN A 484 -40.27 -18.36 31.44
C GLN A 484 -39.27 -17.38 30.83
N LYS A 485 -39.70 -16.15 30.50
CA LYS A 485 -38.81 -15.11 29.96
C LYS A 485 -37.69 -14.79 30.95
N ARG A 486 -38.04 -14.61 32.22
CA ARG A 486 -37.06 -14.34 33.28
C ARG A 486 -36.08 -15.49 33.50
N LYS A 487 -36.53 -16.75 33.44
CA LYS A 487 -35.63 -17.92 33.49
C LYS A 487 -34.65 -17.95 32.32
N LYS A 488 -35.11 -17.63 31.10
CA LYS A 488 -34.25 -17.55 29.91
C LYS A 488 -33.23 -16.42 30.02
N GLU A 489 -33.63 -15.26 30.56
CA GLU A 489 -32.71 -14.15 30.82
C GLU A 489 -31.66 -14.53 31.88
N GLU A 490 -32.07 -15.23 32.95
CA GLU A 490 -31.16 -15.75 33.99
C GLU A 490 -30.19 -16.80 33.41
N GLU A 491 -30.64 -17.71 32.54
CA GLU A 491 -29.79 -18.68 31.84
C GLU A 491 -28.83 -18.02 30.85
N ALA A 492 -29.28 -17.01 30.09
CA ALA A 492 -28.44 -16.27 29.15
C ALA A 492 -27.32 -15.49 29.86
N VAL A 493 -27.63 -14.86 31.00
CA VAL A 493 -26.62 -14.20 31.85
C VAL A 493 -25.60 -15.21 32.35
N LYS A 494 -26.05 -16.40 32.80
CA LYS A 494 -25.16 -17.45 33.28
C LYS A 494 -24.22 -17.97 32.18
N ILE A 495 -24.73 -18.18 30.97
CA ILE A 495 -23.91 -18.60 29.82
C ILE A 495 -22.88 -17.51 29.46
N ALA A 496 -23.27 -16.24 29.50
CA ALA A 496 -22.37 -15.12 29.25
C ALA A 496 -21.27 -15.00 30.32
N GLU A 497 -21.61 -15.22 31.60
CA GLU A 497 -20.64 -15.27 32.71
C GLU A 497 -19.66 -16.44 32.55
N GLU A 498 -20.14 -17.65 32.20
CA GLU A 498 -19.30 -18.82 31.95
C GLU A 498 -18.34 -18.60 30.77
N LYS A 499 -18.80 -17.96 29.68
CA LYS A 499 -17.97 -17.62 28.52
C LYS A 499 -16.89 -16.59 28.87
N ALA A 500 -17.26 -15.52 29.60
CA ALA A 500 -16.30 -14.51 30.04
C ALA A 500 -15.25 -15.07 31.01
N GLU A 501 -15.64 -16.01 31.88
CA GLU A 501 -14.69 -16.70 32.78
C GLU A 501 -13.72 -17.60 32.00
N GLN A 502 -14.20 -18.26 30.93
CA GLN A 502 -13.36 -19.08 30.07
C GLN A 502 -12.36 -18.23 29.27
N GLU A 503 -12.80 -17.14 28.65
CA GLU A 503 -11.92 -16.21 27.92
C GLU A 503 -10.85 -15.61 28.85
N LYS A 504 -11.21 -15.29 30.09
CA LYS A 504 -10.25 -14.82 31.10
C LYS A 504 -9.20 -15.88 31.44
N LYS A 505 -9.60 -17.15 31.61
CA LYS A 505 -8.66 -18.27 31.87
C LYS A 505 -7.72 -18.52 30.70
N GLU A 506 -8.22 -18.41 29.47
CA GLU A 506 -7.40 -18.55 28.26
C GLU A 506 -6.39 -17.41 28.13
N ALA A 507 -6.79 -16.17 28.44
CA ALA A 507 -5.89 -15.02 28.47
C ALA A 507 -4.80 -15.15 29.56
N GLU A 508 -5.16 -15.57 30.77
CA GLU A 508 -4.20 -15.82 31.87
C GLU A 508 -3.20 -16.94 31.49
N ALA A 509 -3.67 -18.03 30.88
CA ALA A 509 -2.81 -19.12 30.41
C ALA A 509 -1.85 -18.68 29.29
N ALA A 510 -2.31 -17.83 28.35
CA ALA A 510 -1.47 -17.28 27.29
C ALA A 510 -0.37 -16.34 27.85
N GLU A 511 -0.69 -15.56 28.88
CA GLU A 511 0.29 -14.71 29.56
C GLU A 511 1.33 -15.53 30.32
N GLU A 512 0.92 -16.57 31.05
CA GLU A 512 1.82 -17.49 31.75
C GLU A 512 2.74 -18.24 30.77
N ALA A 513 2.22 -18.68 29.62
CA ALA A 513 3.02 -19.29 28.56
C ALA A 513 4.06 -18.32 27.97
N ARG A 514 3.71 -17.05 27.79
CA ARG A 514 4.66 -16.00 27.35
C ARG A 514 5.75 -15.75 28.38
N GLN A 515 5.40 -15.68 29.67
CA GLN A 515 6.38 -15.50 30.74
C GLN A 515 7.33 -16.70 30.85
N GLY A 516 6.80 -17.93 30.77
CA GLY A 516 7.60 -19.15 30.77
C GLY A 516 8.56 -19.25 29.57
N ALA A 517 8.12 -18.85 28.37
CA ALA A 517 8.97 -18.80 27.19
C ALA A 517 10.13 -17.78 27.34
N ALA A 518 9.84 -16.60 27.89
CA ALA A 518 10.85 -15.57 28.13
C ALA A 518 11.89 -16.01 29.19
N GLU A 519 11.44 -16.66 30.28
CA GLU A 519 12.36 -17.20 31.30
C GLU A 519 13.23 -18.34 30.76
N ALA A 520 12.67 -19.22 29.91
CA ALA A 520 13.42 -20.29 29.27
C ALA A 520 14.49 -19.73 28.32
N GLN A 521 14.14 -18.70 27.54
CA GLN A 521 15.08 -18.02 26.66
C GLN A 521 16.21 -17.33 27.46
N ALA A 522 15.88 -16.65 28.56
CA ALA A 522 16.89 -16.02 29.41
C ALA A 522 17.87 -17.04 30.04
N LYS A 523 17.37 -18.20 30.49
CA LYS A 523 18.24 -19.28 31.01
C LYS A 523 19.12 -19.90 29.94
N PHE A 524 18.61 -20.02 28.71
CA PHE A 524 19.39 -20.51 27.57
C PHE A 524 20.53 -19.54 27.23
N GLU A 525 20.25 -18.24 27.18
CA GLU A 525 21.25 -17.19 26.96
C GLU A 525 22.33 -17.18 28.08
N GLU A 526 21.93 -17.31 29.35
CA GLU A 526 22.88 -17.37 30.47
C GLU A 526 23.80 -18.61 30.42
N GLU A 527 23.28 -19.76 29.97
CA GLU A 527 24.08 -20.98 29.82
C GLU A 527 25.05 -20.91 28.63
N GLU A 528 24.63 -20.31 27.51
CA GLU A 528 25.48 -20.01 26.34
C GLU A 528 26.62 -19.04 26.72
N GLU A 529 26.31 -17.96 27.44
CA GLU A 529 27.32 -16.99 27.91
C GLU A 529 28.36 -17.67 28.83
N ARG A 530 27.91 -18.57 29.71
CA ARG A 530 28.83 -19.33 30.58
C ARG A 530 29.74 -20.25 29.76
N LYS A 531 29.20 -20.96 28.77
CA LYS A 531 29.99 -21.84 27.88
C LYS A 531 31.01 -21.04 27.05
N ALA A 532 30.59 -19.91 26.49
CA ALA A 532 31.46 -19.02 25.73
C ALA A 532 32.59 -18.45 26.62
N GLN A 533 32.28 -18.10 27.88
CA GLN A 533 33.28 -17.60 28.84
C GLN A 533 34.28 -18.69 29.24
N ASP A 534 33.81 -19.92 29.46
CA ASP A 534 34.69 -21.07 29.77
C ASP A 534 35.60 -21.43 28.58
N GLU A 535 35.07 -21.34 27.35
CA GLU A 535 35.85 -21.53 26.12
C GLU A 535 36.92 -20.44 25.94
N LEU A 536 36.58 -19.16 26.18
CA LEU A 536 37.57 -18.08 26.18
C LEU A 536 38.66 -18.29 27.23
N ASN A 537 38.28 -18.69 28.44
CA ASN A 537 39.23 -18.96 29.51
C ASN A 537 40.18 -20.12 29.16
N ARG A 538 39.71 -21.11 28.39
CA ARG A 538 40.54 -22.20 27.87
C ARG A 538 41.50 -21.73 26.78
N LEU A 539 41.00 -20.98 25.80
CA LEU A 539 41.80 -20.41 24.70
C LEU A 539 42.89 -19.46 25.21
N ALA A 540 42.64 -18.71 26.29
CA ALA A 540 43.65 -17.84 26.91
C ALA A 540 44.91 -18.59 27.38
N VAL A 541 44.79 -19.89 27.67
CA VAL A 541 45.90 -20.75 28.13
C VAL A 541 46.51 -21.55 26.97
N GLU A 542 45.68 -22.01 26.02
CA GLU A 542 46.09 -22.90 24.93
C GLU A 542 46.61 -22.15 23.69
N ASP A 543 45.96 -21.06 23.28
CA ASP A 543 46.30 -20.29 22.07
C ASP A 543 45.98 -18.79 22.25
N PRO A 544 46.98 -17.99 22.67
CA PRO A 544 46.80 -16.55 22.90
C PRO A 544 46.45 -15.73 21.66
N GLU A 545 46.79 -16.19 20.44
CA GLU A 545 46.46 -15.45 19.21
C GLU A 545 44.98 -15.65 18.84
N GLU A 546 44.49 -16.88 18.93
CA GLU A 546 43.08 -17.21 18.70
C GLU A 546 42.16 -16.56 19.77
N TYR A 547 42.61 -16.53 21.03
CA TYR A 547 41.94 -15.81 22.12
C TYR A 547 41.74 -14.31 21.82
N ASN A 548 42.77 -13.63 21.30
CA ASN A 548 42.68 -12.21 20.95
C ASN A 548 41.73 -11.95 19.78
N SER A 549 41.70 -12.85 18.78
CA SER A 549 40.75 -12.77 17.66
C SER A 549 39.31 -12.93 18.13
N ARG A 550 39.03 -13.96 18.94
CA ARG A 550 37.68 -14.25 19.49
C ARG A 550 37.17 -13.12 20.39
N MET A 551 38.07 -12.50 21.15
CA MET A 551 37.73 -11.38 22.02
C MET A 551 37.44 -10.09 21.23
N GLN A 552 38.10 -9.87 20.08
CA GLN A 552 37.72 -8.79 19.16
C GLN A 552 36.34 -9.03 18.55
N GLU A 553 36.02 -10.25 18.12
CA GLU A 553 34.70 -10.62 17.61
C GLU A 553 33.60 -10.40 18.67
N MET A 554 33.82 -10.81 19.93
CA MET A 554 32.88 -10.55 21.01
C MET A 554 32.71 -9.06 21.32
N LEU A 555 33.78 -8.26 21.23
CA LEU A 555 33.70 -6.80 21.41
C LEU A 555 32.93 -6.14 20.28
N GLU A 556 33.05 -6.61 19.04
CA GLU A 556 32.29 -6.13 17.89
C GLU A 556 30.82 -6.53 17.97
N MET A 557 30.52 -7.78 18.35
CA MET A 557 29.14 -8.22 18.61
C MET A 557 28.51 -7.48 19.81
N SER A 558 29.28 -7.24 20.88
CA SER A 558 28.81 -6.48 22.04
C SER A 558 28.57 -5.02 21.68
N LYS A 559 29.41 -4.40 20.84
CA LYS A 559 29.18 -3.05 20.29
C LYS A 559 27.95 -3.01 19.39
N ALA A 560 27.75 -3.99 18.51
CA ALA A 560 26.56 -4.07 17.67
C ALA A 560 25.28 -4.26 18.49
N LYS A 561 25.33 -5.09 19.56
CA LYS A 561 24.23 -5.27 20.52
C LYS A 561 23.98 -3.99 21.32
N LEU A 562 25.02 -3.29 21.78
CA LEU A 562 24.91 -1.99 22.44
C LEU A 562 24.40 -0.88 21.51
N GLU A 563 24.75 -0.88 20.22
CA GLU A 563 24.24 0.06 19.24
C GLU A 563 22.75 -0.18 19.00
N LYS A 564 22.34 -1.44 18.81
CA LYS A 564 20.93 -1.87 18.72
C LYS A 564 20.14 -1.54 19.99
N ASP A 565 20.74 -1.77 21.16
CA ASP A 565 20.16 -1.43 22.46
C ASP A 565 20.22 0.08 22.76
N SER A 566 21.06 0.86 22.08
CA SER A 566 21.15 2.33 22.19
C SER A 566 20.20 3.06 21.23
N GLU A 567 19.69 2.38 20.20
CA GLU A 567 18.50 2.82 19.45
C GLU A 567 17.22 2.63 20.29
N ASN A 568 17.19 1.64 21.19
CA ASN A 568 16.07 1.34 22.10
C ASN A 568 15.77 2.43 23.19
N PRO A 569 16.70 3.25 23.75
CA PRO A 569 16.36 4.35 24.66
C PRO A 569 15.63 5.52 23.98
N LEU A 570 15.70 5.68 22.65
CA LEU A 570 14.81 6.58 21.92
C LEU A 570 13.38 6.03 21.93
N GLU A 571 13.24 4.72 21.77
CA GLU A 571 11.97 4.00 21.86
C GLU A 571 11.43 3.99 23.31
N LYS A 572 12.30 3.82 24.31
CA LYS A 572 11.98 3.94 25.74
C LYS A 572 11.64 5.38 26.15
N ARG A 573 12.29 6.40 25.54
CA ARG A 573 11.92 7.82 25.69
C ARG A 573 10.60 8.12 24.99
N TYR A 574 10.33 7.52 23.85
CA TYR A 574 9.06 7.60 23.13
C TYR A 574 7.93 6.98 23.98
N ARG A 575 8.15 5.79 24.54
CA ARG A 575 7.25 5.12 25.50
C ARG A 575 7.05 5.92 26.79
N MET A 576 8.09 6.53 27.35
CA MET A 576 7.97 7.42 28.51
C MET A 576 7.26 8.75 28.20
N CYS A 577 7.40 9.27 26.97
CA CYS A 577 6.64 10.43 26.49
C CYS A 577 5.16 10.09 26.30
N LEU A 578 4.84 8.92 25.73
CA LEU A 578 3.48 8.39 25.64
C LEU A 578 2.86 8.23 27.03
N ASN A 579 3.54 7.57 27.97
CA ASN A 579 3.06 7.41 29.35
C ASN A 579 2.91 8.74 30.11
N ARG A 580 3.71 9.77 29.80
CA ARG A 580 3.55 11.14 30.36
C ARG A 580 2.40 11.90 29.69
N HIS A 581 2.10 11.61 28.44
CA HIS A 581 0.93 12.16 27.74
C HIS A 581 -0.36 11.54 28.27
N GLU A 582 -0.39 10.22 28.48
CA GLU A 582 -1.51 9.50 29.11
C GLU A 582 -1.87 10.02 30.50
N LYS A 583 -0.87 10.27 31.37
CA LYS A 583 -1.11 10.79 32.73
C LYS A 583 -1.61 12.24 32.77
N ARG A 584 -1.58 12.97 31.65
CA ARG A 584 -2.04 14.36 31.55
C ARG A 584 -3.39 14.51 30.83
N MET A 585 -3.93 13.44 30.26
CA MET A 585 -5.23 13.48 29.59
C MET A 585 -6.36 13.02 30.52
N VAL A 586 -7.50 13.70 30.38
CA VAL A 586 -8.71 13.47 31.18
C VAL A 586 -9.30 12.10 30.78
N PRO A 587 -9.90 11.33 31.71
CA PRO A 587 -10.30 9.94 31.47
C PRO A 587 -11.31 9.65 30.34
N SER A 588 -11.75 10.63 29.55
CA SER A 588 -12.65 10.41 28.40
C SER A 588 -11.94 9.93 27.13
N ASP A 589 -10.61 10.02 27.06
CA ASP A 589 -9.88 9.91 25.79
C ASP A 589 -9.02 8.62 25.67
N VAL A 590 -9.14 7.66 26.60
CA VAL A 590 -8.14 6.56 26.77
C VAL A 590 -8.70 5.14 26.60
N ASP A 591 -10.01 4.95 26.38
CA ASP A 591 -10.54 3.58 26.23
C ASP A 591 -10.15 2.88 24.90
N TRP A 592 -9.79 3.63 23.86
CA TRP A 592 -9.39 3.07 22.56
C TRP A 592 -7.90 2.70 22.44
N LEU A 593 -7.04 3.20 23.34
CA LEU A 593 -5.59 2.90 23.33
C LEU A 593 -5.23 1.57 24.01
N ARG A 594 -6.22 0.85 24.56
CA ARG A 594 -6.00 -0.33 25.42
C ARG A 594 -6.25 -1.68 24.76
N GLN A 595 -6.64 -1.75 23.49
CA GLN A 595 -6.83 -3.04 22.84
C GLN A 595 -5.56 -3.48 22.09
N PRO A 596 -5.04 -4.71 22.34
CA PRO A 596 -3.97 -5.27 21.54
C PRO A 596 -4.52 -5.61 20.16
N PHE A 597 -3.95 -5.00 19.12
CA PHE A 597 -4.22 -5.37 17.73
C PHE A 597 -3.60 -6.76 17.47
N THR A 598 -4.45 -7.78 17.41
CA THR A 598 -4.18 -9.08 16.78
C THR A 598 -4.35 -8.98 15.28
#